data_AF-A0A506PXM7-F1
#
_entry.id   AF-A0A506PXM7-F1
#
_cell.length_a   1.000
_cell.length_b   1.000
_cell.length_c   1.000
_cell.angle_alpha   90.00
_cell.angle_beta   90.00
_cell.angle_gamma   90.00
#
_symmetry.space_group_name_H-M   'P 1'
#
loop_
_entity.id
_entity.type
_entity.pdbx_description
1 polymer ?
#
loop_
_entity_poly.entity_id
_entity_poly.type
_entity_poly.pdbx_seq_one_letter_code
_entity_poly.pdbx_strand_id
1 'polypeptide(L)'
;MSRYHVSSSEGQYEKDSGEQVLANKLGIATSDEMDEAELVLLEQLYQSVFEEQFPEGKLSVAMLKRWHHRWLGNIYEWAGQERAVNISKGGFMFAPSAQLPKLLNEFDTRYLAQYTPCSGMDEEQLITAIAITHVELILIHPFREGNGRLSRLLADVMAVQGGYKPLDYQSWEQNKTQYVSAIHEGVSMNYEPMKHWVREALRRD
;
A
#
# COMPACT_ATOMS: atom_id res chain seq x y z
N MET A 1 -1.93 -10.08 28.09
CA MET A 1 -3.23 -10.76 27.83
C MET A 1 -4.25 -9.70 27.41
N SER A 2 -4.51 -9.57 26.10
CA SER A 2 -5.48 -8.61 25.57
C SER A 2 -6.90 -9.18 25.68
N ARG A 3 -7.83 -8.38 26.22
CA ARG A 3 -9.21 -8.76 26.61
C ARG A 3 -10.22 -8.73 25.45
N TYR A 4 -9.76 -8.70 24.20
CA TYR A 4 -10.62 -8.64 23.02
C TYR A 4 -10.39 -9.89 22.18
N HIS A 5 -11.40 -10.75 22.15
CA HIS A 5 -11.44 -11.86 21.21
C HIS A 5 -11.70 -11.26 19.83
N VAL A 6 -10.65 -11.15 19.01
CA VAL A 6 -10.82 -10.82 17.58
C VAL A 6 -11.45 -12.05 16.95
N SER A 7 -12.77 -12.01 16.76
CA SER A 7 -13.52 -13.12 16.12
C SER A 7 -13.30 -13.18 14.61
N SER A 8 -12.67 -12.16 14.01
CA SER A 8 -12.26 -12.15 12.61
C SER A 8 -10.91 -12.85 12.43
N SER A 9 -10.73 -13.52 11.29
CA SER A 9 -9.47 -14.19 10.91
C SER A 9 -8.27 -13.24 10.87
N GLU A 10 -8.48 -11.93 10.81
CA GLU A 10 -7.44 -10.89 10.79
C GLU A 10 -6.54 -10.86 12.04
N GLY A 11 -7.06 -11.31 13.19
CA GLY A 11 -6.33 -11.36 14.45
C GLY A 11 -5.75 -12.74 14.77
N GLN A 12 -5.95 -13.72 13.90
CA GLN A 12 -5.55 -15.11 14.12
C GLN A 12 -4.26 -15.43 13.36
N TYR A 13 -3.50 -16.37 13.89
CA TYR A 13 -2.28 -16.88 13.29
C TYR A 13 -2.49 -18.31 12.83
N GLU A 14 -1.73 -18.71 11.81
CA GLU A 14 -1.78 -20.07 11.30
C GLU A 14 -1.30 -21.05 12.37
N LYS A 15 -1.87 -22.25 12.36
CA LYS A 15 -1.46 -23.28 13.31
C LYS A 15 0.02 -23.63 13.08
N ASP A 16 0.74 -23.85 14.18
CA ASP A 16 2.15 -24.26 14.18
C ASP A 16 3.11 -23.18 13.61
N SER A 17 2.64 -21.95 13.35
CA SER A 17 3.47 -20.84 12.84
C SER A 17 4.21 -20.04 13.91
N GLY A 18 4.02 -20.35 15.19
CA GLY A 18 4.58 -19.57 16.30
C GLY A 18 4.19 -18.08 16.29
N GLU A 19 2.96 -17.76 15.84
CA GLU A 19 2.47 -16.38 15.66
C GLU A 19 3.24 -15.53 14.64
N GLN A 20 3.98 -16.17 13.72
CA GLN A 20 4.74 -15.48 12.66
C GLN A 20 3.96 -15.29 11.36
N VAL A 21 2.95 -16.14 11.10
CA VAL A 21 2.16 -16.13 9.87
C VAL A 21 0.68 -16.00 10.21
N LEU A 22 -0.02 -15.11 9.53
CA LEU A 22 -1.46 -14.92 9.73
C LEU A 22 -2.23 -16.15 9.24
N ALA A 23 -3.38 -16.41 9.88
CA ALA A 23 -4.28 -17.47 9.44
C ALA A 23 -4.61 -17.29 7.95
N ASN A 24 -4.39 -18.35 7.17
CA ASN A 24 -4.47 -18.28 5.72
C ASN A 24 -5.15 -19.52 5.13
N LYS A 25 -5.64 -19.39 3.89
CA LYS A 25 -6.39 -20.43 3.17
C LYS A 25 -5.51 -21.62 2.75
N LEU A 26 -4.19 -21.43 2.76
CA LEU A 26 -3.21 -22.38 2.22
C LEU A 26 -2.57 -23.24 3.31
N GLY A 27 -2.77 -22.92 4.59
CA GLY A 27 -2.14 -23.61 5.72
C GLY A 27 -0.63 -23.36 5.80
N ILE A 28 -0.13 -22.28 5.20
CA ILE A 28 1.30 -21.91 5.23
C ILE A 28 1.68 -21.46 6.65
N ALA A 29 2.67 -22.11 7.24
CA ALA A 29 3.09 -21.87 8.62
C ALA A 29 4.44 -21.15 8.75
N THR A 30 5.19 -20.95 7.65
CA THR A 30 6.50 -20.29 7.68
C THR A 30 6.49 -18.96 6.95
N SER A 31 7.21 -17.95 7.48
CA SER A 31 7.25 -16.61 6.88
C SER A 31 7.88 -16.62 5.49
N ASP A 32 8.94 -17.42 5.27
CA ASP A 32 9.62 -17.51 3.97
C ASP A 32 8.66 -18.03 2.88
N GLU A 33 7.91 -19.10 3.16
CA GLU A 33 6.92 -19.65 2.23
C GLU A 33 5.76 -18.67 1.98
N MET A 34 5.34 -17.93 3.01
CA MET A 34 4.30 -16.90 2.86
C MET A 34 4.78 -15.75 1.98
N ASP A 35 6.01 -15.27 2.21
CA ASP A 35 6.62 -14.20 1.43
C ASP A 35 6.74 -14.60 -0.05
N GLU A 36 7.14 -15.83 -0.35
CA GLU A 36 7.18 -16.38 -1.71
C GLU A 36 5.79 -16.43 -2.35
N ALA A 37 4.79 -16.97 -1.65
CA ALA A 37 3.42 -17.08 -2.16
C ALA A 37 2.82 -15.69 -2.47
N GLU A 38 3.01 -14.73 -1.57
CA GLU A 38 2.55 -13.36 -1.77
C GLU A 38 3.30 -12.67 -2.90
N LEU A 39 4.61 -12.90 -3.06
CA LEU A 39 5.41 -12.31 -4.13
C LEU A 39 4.93 -12.78 -5.51
N VAL A 40 4.73 -14.09 -5.69
CA VAL A 40 4.25 -14.65 -6.97
C VAL A 40 2.90 -14.06 -7.37
N LEU A 41 1.97 -13.93 -6.42
CA LEU A 41 0.67 -13.32 -6.71
C LEU A 41 0.76 -11.81 -6.95
N LEU A 42 1.75 -11.13 -6.36
CA LEU A 42 1.99 -9.71 -6.61
C LEU A 42 2.49 -9.50 -8.05
N GLU A 43 3.42 -10.33 -8.50
CA GLU A 43 3.93 -10.31 -9.88
C GLU A 43 2.79 -10.50 -10.90
N GLN A 44 1.88 -11.45 -10.64
CA GLN A 44 0.68 -11.64 -11.45
C GLN A 44 -0.25 -10.42 -11.45
N LEU A 45 -0.40 -9.74 -10.31
CA LEU A 45 -1.16 -8.50 -10.24
C LEU A 45 -0.49 -7.40 -11.08
N TYR A 46 0.83 -7.24 -10.97
CA TYR A 46 1.59 -6.27 -11.77
C TYR A 46 1.43 -6.54 -13.26
N GLN A 47 1.56 -7.80 -13.70
CA GLN A 47 1.35 -8.16 -15.10
C GLN A 47 -0.05 -7.75 -15.55
N SER A 48 -1.10 -8.10 -14.81
CA SER A 48 -2.46 -7.75 -15.21
C SER A 48 -2.72 -6.25 -15.18
N VAL A 49 -2.16 -5.51 -14.23
CA VAL A 49 -2.32 -4.04 -14.16
C VAL A 49 -1.57 -3.34 -15.28
N PHE A 50 -0.33 -3.71 -15.59
CA PHE A 50 0.48 -2.97 -16.56
C PHE A 50 0.37 -3.47 -18.00
N GLU A 51 0.11 -4.76 -18.22
CA GLU A 51 0.07 -5.35 -19.56
C GLU A 51 -1.35 -5.58 -20.09
N GLU A 52 -2.32 -5.84 -19.22
CA GLU A 52 -3.67 -6.23 -19.64
C GLU A 52 -4.72 -5.13 -19.42
N GLN A 53 -4.68 -4.45 -18.26
CA GLN A 53 -5.75 -3.59 -17.76
C GLN A 53 -5.19 -2.32 -17.10
N PHE A 54 -4.34 -1.60 -17.83
CA PHE A 54 -3.76 -0.35 -17.33
C PHE A 54 -4.85 0.71 -17.08
N PRO A 55 -4.94 1.28 -15.87
CA PRO A 55 -5.95 2.27 -15.56
C PRO A 55 -5.52 3.64 -16.10
N GLU A 56 -5.97 4.02 -17.30
CA GLU A 56 -5.69 5.35 -17.86
C GLU A 56 -6.46 6.49 -17.15
N GLY A 57 -7.55 6.15 -16.45
CA GLY A 57 -8.45 7.11 -15.81
C GLY A 57 -8.14 7.41 -14.35
N LYS A 58 -9.09 8.10 -13.69
CA LYS A 58 -9.01 8.36 -12.24
C LYS A 58 -8.93 7.06 -11.45
N LEU A 59 -8.00 7.01 -10.51
CA LEU A 59 -7.87 5.92 -9.55
C LEU A 59 -8.89 6.12 -8.42
N SER A 60 -9.22 5.04 -7.72
CA SER A 60 -10.16 5.09 -6.59
C SER A 60 -9.82 4.08 -5.51
N VAL A 61 -10.27 4.33 -4.28
CA VAL A 61 -10.17 3.36 -3.17
C VAL A 61 -10.83 2.03 -3.55
N ALA A 62 -11.95 2.06 -4.27
CA ALA A 62 -12.61 0.84 -4.73
C ALA A 62 -11.69 0.02 -5.66
N MET A 63 -10.87 0.68 -6.48
CA MET A 63 -9.86 0.01 -7.30
C MET A 63 -8.73 -0.59 -6.45
N LEU A 64 -8.22 0.17 -5.47
CA LEU A 64 -7.19 -0.32 -4.54
C LEU A 64 -7.65 -1.57 -3.76
N LYS A 65 -8.90 -1.57 -3.28
CA LYS A 65 -9.51 -2.75 -2.62
C LYS A 65 -9.61 -3.94 -3.57
N ARG A 66 -9.97 -3.71 -4.85
CA ARG A 66 -9.99 -4.78 -5.86
C ARG A 66 -8.60 -5.33 -6.15
N TRP A 67 -7.58 -4.48 -6.28
CA TRP A 67 -6.19 -4.92 -6.45
C TRP A 67 -5.73 -5.75 -5.26
N HIS A 68 -5.97 -5.26 -4.04
CA HIS A 68 -5.65 -6.01 -2.82
C HIS A 68 -6.37 -7.37 -2.78
N HIS A 69 -7.65 -7.43 -3.16
CA HIS A 69 -8.39 -8.69 -3.23
C HIS A 69 -7.84 -9.63 -4.31
N ARG A 70 -7.54 -9.11 -5.51
CA ARG A 70 -6.97 -9.92 -6.60
C ARG A 70 -5.61 -10.49 -6.26
N TRP A 71 -4.79 -9.75 -5.53
CA TRP A 71 -3.48 -10.18 -5.09
C TRP A 71 -3.55 -11.17 -3.92
N LEU A 72 -4.21 -10.80 -2.83
CA LEU A 72 -4.15 -11.57 -1.57
C LEU A 72 -5.37 -12.45 -1.31
N GLY A 73 -6.39 -12.42 -2.17
CA GLY A 73 -7.66 -13.15 -1.96
C GLY A 73 -7.54 -14.66 -1.99
N ASN A 74 -6.51 -15.19 -2.64
CA ASN A 74 -6.19 -16.63 -2.62
C ASN A 74 -5.49 -17.05 -1.32
N ILE A 75 -4.94 -16.11 -0.55
CA ILE A 75 -4.19 -16.37 0.69
C ILE A 75 -5.05 -16.04 1.92
N TYR A 76 -5.70 -14.88 1.94
CA TYR A 76 -6.41 -14.39 3.12
C TYR A 76 -7.91 -14.16 2.88
N GLU A 77 -8.74 -14.56 3.84
CA GLU A 77 -10.19 -14.34 3.79
C GLU A 77 -10.58 -12.86 3.79
N TRP A 78 -9.78 -12.03 4.47
CA TRP A 78 -10.03 -10.60 4.63
C TRP A 78 -9.48 -9.75 3.46
N ALA A 79 -8.86 -10.35 2.45
CA ALA A 79 -8.24 -9.58 1.37
C ALA A 79 -9.25 -8.67 0.65
N GLY A 80 -8.91 -7.38 0.53
CA GLY A 80 -9.77 -6.34 -0.04
C GLY A 80 -10.72 -5.69 0.98
N GLN A 81 -10.80 -6.20 2.20
CA GLN A 81 -11.56 -5.63 3.30
C GLN A 81 -10.72 -4.64 4.12
N GLU A 82 -11.36 -3.60 4.64
CA GLU A 82 -10.73 -2.71 5.61
C GLU A 82 -10.46 -3.48 6.92
N ARG A 83 -9.30 -3.27 7.53
CA ARG A 83 -8.98 -3.95 8.80
C ARG A 83 -9.94 -3.54 9.91
N ALA A 84 -10.36 -4.51 10.71
CA ALA A 84 -11.21 -4.28 11.88
C ALA A 84 -10.41 -4.00 13.16
N VAL A 85 -9.07 -4.09 13.10
CA VAL A 85 -8.17 -3.99 14.27
C VAL A 85 -7.23 -2.79 14.17
N ASN A 86 -6.84 -2.25 15.33
CA ASN A 86 -5.76 -1.28 15.40
C ASN A 86 -4.41 -1.98 15.31
N ILE A 87 -3.49 -1.39 14.56
CA ILE A 87 -2.17 -1.95 14.28
C ILE A 87 -1.08 -0.90 14.46
N SER A 88 0.12 -1.36 14.75
CA SER A 88 1.32 -0.55 14.85
C SER A 88 2.52 -1.27 14.25
N LYS A 89 3.53 -0.52 13.83
CA LYS A 89 4.78 -1.06 13.32
C LYS A 89 5.94 -0.19 13.80
N GLY A 90 6.96 -0.79 14.39
CA GLY A 90 8.15 -0.06 14.88
C GLY A 90 7.82 1.04 15.91
N GLY A 91 6.76 0.86 16.70
CA GLY A 91 6.29 1.88 17.66
C GLY A 91 5.39 2.97 17.07
N PHE A 92 5.21 3.01 15.74
CA PHE A 92 4.27 3.92 15.10
C PHE A 92 2.85 3.33 15.06
N MET A 93 1.87 4.06 15.60
CA MET A 93 0.45 3.69 15.54
C MET A 93 -0.18 4.24 14.26
N PHE A 94 -0.77 3.36 13.44
CA PHE A 94 -1.53 3.79 12.27
C PHE A 94 -2.93 4.31 12.67
N ALA A 95 -3.68 4.82 11.69
CA ALA A 95 -5.02 5.35 11.91
C ALA A 95 -5.91 4.36 12.69
N PRO A 96 -6.77 4.82 13.61
CA PRO A 96 -7.73 3.93 14.26
C PRO A 96 -8.64 3.26 13.23
N SER A 97 -8.84 1.93 13.34
CA SER A 97 -9.69 1.15 12.42
C SER A 97 -11.09 1.74 12.27
N ALA A 98 -11.68 2.24 13.36
CA ALA A 98 -12.99 2.89 13.36
C ALA A 98 -13.07 4.17 12.49
N GLN A 99 -11.93 4.77 12.12
CA GLN A 99 -11.87 5.96 11.27
C GLN A 99 -11.66 5.62 9.79
N LEU A 100 -11.37 4.36 9.44
CA LEU A 100 -11.05 3.96 8.06
C LEU A 100 -12.12 4.33 7.04
N PRO A 101 -13.43 4.14 7.28
CA PRO A 101 -14.44 4.53 6.29
C PRO A 101 -14.39 6.02 5.95
N LYS A 102 -14.18 6.87 6.96
CA LYS A 102 -14.06 8.31 6.79
C LYS A 102 -12.76 8.67 6.06
N LEU A 103 -11.63 8.16 6.53
CA LEU A 103 -10.31 8.47 5.99
C LEU A 103 -10.16 7.99 4.54
N LEU A 104 -10.72 6.83 4.20
CA LEU A 104 -10.72 6.33 2.83
C LEU A 104 -11.62 7.16 1.92
N ASN A 105 -12.78 7.62 2.39
CA ASN A 105 -13.61 8.54 1.63
C ASN A 105 -12.88 9.89 1.40
N GLU A 106 -12.17 10.40 2.41
CA GLU A 106 -11.33 11.59 2.26
C GLU A 106 -10.15 11.33 1.30
N PHE A 107 -9.50 10.17 1.37
CA PHE A 107 -8.45 9.74 0.45
C PHE A 107 -8.93 9.76 -1.01
N ASP A 108 -10.10 9.17 -1.26
CA ASP A 108 -10.72 9.10 -2.58
C ASP A 108 -11.07 10.50 -3.12
N THR A 109 -11.76 11.31 -2.30
CA THR A 109 -12.34 12.59 -2.74
C THR A 109 -11.36 13.76 -2.76
N ARG A 110 -10.31 13.73 -1.93
CA ARG A 110 -9.33 14.84 -1.83
C ARG A 110 -8.01 14.52 -2.50
N TYR A 111 -7.56 13.28 -2.44
CA TYR A 111 -6.22 12.95 -2.91
C TYR A 111 -6.28 12.25 -4.27
N LEU A 112 -6.94 11.10 -4.39
CA LEU A 112 -7.01 10.39 -5.67
C LEU A 112 -7.76 11.23 -6.73
N ALA A 113 -8.86 11.88 -6.37
CA ALA A 113 -9.62 12.71 -7.30
C ALA A 113 -8.86 13.96 -7.81
N GLN A 114 -7.89 14.46 -7.03
CA GLN A 114 -7.05 15.62 -7.36
C GLN A 114 -5.78 15.22 -8.11
N TYR A 115 -5.14 14.13 -7.69
CA TYR A 115 -3.81 13.74 -8.14
C TYR A 115 -3.81 12.66 -9.22
N THR A 116 -4.98 12.17 -9.64
CA THR A 116 -5.12 11.19 -10.73
C THR A 116 -6.24 11.57 -11.72
N PRO A 117 -6.13 11.17 -13.02
CA PRO A 117 -4.94 10.58 -13.62
C PRO A 117 -3.78 11.58 -13.70
N CYS A 118 -2.54 11.09 -13.76
CA CYS A 118 -1.35 11.96 -13.77
C CYS A 118 -0.95 12.46 -15.17
N SER A 119 -1.76 12.20 -16.20
CA SER A 119 -1.47 12.60 -17.57
C SER A 119 -1.41 14.12 -17.73
N GLY A 120 -0.35 14.61 -18.36
CA GLY A 120 -0.14 16.04 -18.60
C GLY A 120 0.43 16.82 -17.40
N MET A 121 0.74 16.15 -16.29
CA MET A 121 1.51 16.75 -15.20
C MET A 121 2.97 16.96 -15.63
N ASP A 122 3.57 18.07 -15.20
CA ASP A 122 5.03 18.19 -15.24
C ASP A 122 5.69 17.31 -14.16
N GLU A 123 7.01 17.21 -14.19
CA GLU A 123 7.76 16.34 -13.28
C GLU A 123 7.55 16.68 -11.80
N GLU A 124 7.55 17.96 -11.44
CA GLU A 124 7.39 18.36 -10.03
C GLU A 124 5.94 18.16 -9.55
N GLN A 125 4.97 18.35 -10.43
CA GLN A 125 3.57 18.02 -10.17
C GLN A 125 3.39 16.51 -9.95
N LEU A 126 4.02 15.67 -10.79
CA LEU A 126 3.97 14.21 -10.65
C LEU A 126 4.64 13.75 -9.36
N ILE A 127 5.84 14.27 -9.06
CA ILE A 127 6.57 13.98 -7.81
C ILE A 127 5.69 14.32 -6.60
N THR A 128 5.06 15.49 -6.62
CA THR A 128 4.18 15.94 -5.54
C THR A 128 2.95 15.03 -5.41
N ALA A 129 2.30 14.69 -6.53
CA ALA A 129 1.14 13.80 -6.57
C ALA A 129 1.45 12.43 -5.96
N ILE A 130 2.54 11.80 -6.39
CA ILE A 130 2.97 10.48 -5.90
C ILE A 130 3.34 10.56 -4.42
N ALA A 131 4.13 11.55 -4.00
CA ALA A 131 4.58 11.68 -2.62
C ALA A 131 3.40 11.81 -1.65
N ILE A 132 2.43 12.67 -1.97
CA ILE A 132 1.25 12.89 -1.12
C ILE A 132 0.40 11.62 -1.05
N THR A 133 0.02 11.06 -2.21
CA THR A 133 -0.88 9.88 -2.24
C THR A 133 -0.24 8.66 -1.57
N HIS A 134 1.07 8.45 -1.73
CA HIS A 134 1.80 7.36 -1.09
C HIS A 134 1.85 7.52 0.43
N VAL A 135 2.20 8.71 0.93
CA VAL A 135 2.23 9.00 2.37
C VAL A 135 0.86 8.79 3.00
N GLU A 136 -0.17 9.40 2.43
CA GLU A 136 -1.53 9.33 2.96
C GLU A 136 -2.04 7.89 3.02
N LEU A 137 -1.87 7.11 1.96
CA LEU A 137 -2.30 5.71 1.96
C LEU A 137 -1.56 4.88 3.03
N ILE A 138 -0.25 5.10 3.21
CA ILE A 138 0.54 4.41 4.24
C ILE A 138 0.09 4.80 5.66
N LEU A 139 -0.21 6.08 5.90
CA LEU A 139 -0.66 6.56 7.21
C LEU A 139 -2.06 6.04 7.56
N ILE A 140 -2.96 5.99 6.58
CA ILE A 140 -4.29 5.37 6.73
C ILE A 140 -4.14 3.86 7.02
N HIS A 141 -3.25 3.20 6.29
CA HIS A 141 -2.93 1.77 6.45
C HIS A 141 -4.19 0.88 6.45
N PRO A 142 -5.00 0.90 5.37
CA PRO A 142 -6.37 0.40 5.43
C PRO A 142 -6.54 -1.11 5.55
N PHE A 143 -5.52 -1.90 5.21
CA PHE A 143 -5.59 -3.37 5.19
C PHE A 143 -4.80 -4.00 6.33
N ARG A 144 -5.02 -5.29 6.59
CA ARG A 144 -4.32 -6.03 7.65
C ARG A 144 -2.84 -6.32 7.33
N GLU A 145 -2.53 -6.57 6.07
CA GLU A 145 -1.17 -6.74 5.52
C GLU A 145 -1.17 -6.26 4.05
N GLY A 146 0.00 -6.02 3.45
CA GLY A 146 0.13 -5.67 2.04
C GLY A 146 0.12 -4.17 1.72
N ASN A 147 -0.17 -3.31 2.71
CA ASN A 147 -0.30 -1.85 2.53
C ASN A 147 0.92 -1.21 1.84
N GLY A 148 2.13 -1.61 2.25
CA GLY A 148 3.37 -1.06 1.67
C GLY A 148 3.61 -1.43 0.21
N ARG A 149 3.23 -2.65 -0.19
CA ARG A 149 3.37 -3.13 -1.58
C ARG A 149 2.26 -2.55 -2.46
N LEU A 150 1.05 -2.44 -1.93
CA LEU A 150 -0.07 -1.81 -2.64
C LEU A 150 0.15 -0.30 -2.86
N SER A 151 0.74 0.42 -1.91
CA SER A 151 1.03 1.85 -2.09
C SER A 151 2.12 2.08 -3.14
N ARG A 152 3.09 1.17 -3.25
CA ARG A 152 4.09 1.17 -4.33
C ARG A 152 3.45 0.89 -5.68
N LEU A 153 2.58 -0.10 -5.79
CA LEU A 153 1.80 -0.32 -7.02
C LEU A 153 1.01 0.93 -7.43
N LEU A 154 0.36 1.63 -6.49
CA LEU A 154 -0.31 2.90 -6.78
C LEU A 154 0.69 3.95 -7.31
N ALA A 155 1.84 4.11 -6.68
CA ALA A 155 2.88 5.03 -7.11
C ALA A 155 3.42 4.69 -8.51
N ASP A 156 3.62 3.41 -8.82
CA ASP A 156 4.06 2.93 -10.13
C ASP A 156 3.01 3.24 -11.22
N VAL A 157 1.74 2.98 -10.94
CA VAL A 157 0.64 3.33 -11.87
C VAL A 157 0.60 4.83 -12.12
N MET A 158 0.74 5.66 -11.07
CA MET A 158 0.77 7.11 -11.20
C MET A 158 1.97 7.59 -12.03
N ALA A 159 3.16 7.02 -11.81
CA ALA A 159 4.35 7.32 -12.61
C ALA A 159 4.10 6.99 -14.11
N VAL A 160 3.52 5.83 -14.40
CA VAL A 160 3.19 5.43 -15.78
C VAL A 160 2.09 6.29 -16.40
N GLN A 161 1.07 6.70 -15.65
CA GLN A 161 0.07 7.67 -16.10
C GLN A 161 0.69 9.02 -16.48
N GLY A 162 1.76 9.42 -15.77
CA GLY A 162 2.57 10.61 -16.02
C GLY A 162 3.59 10.46 -17.15
N GLY A 163 3.67 9.30 -17.81
CA GLY A 163 4.60 9.04 -18.92
C GLY A 163 6.00 8.58 -18.50
N TYR A 164 6.17 8.11 -17.27
CA TYR A 164 7.43 7.56 -16.75
C TYR A 164 7.37 6.03 -16.64
N LYS A 165 8.49 5.38 -16.32
CA LYS A 165 8.50 3.97 -15.92
C LYS A 165 8.02 3.80 -14.47
N PRO A 166 7.66 2.57 -14.04
CA PRO A 166 7.55 2.25 -12.61
C PRO A 166 8.79 2.73 -11.84
N LEU A 167 8.58 3.10 -10.58
CA LEU A 167 9.61 3.70 -9.74
C LEU A 167 10.72 2.72 -9.41
N ASP A 168 11.93 3.26 -9.28
CA ASP A 168 13.07 2.51 -8.76
C ASP A 168 13.18 2.64 -7.26
N TYR A 169 12.76 1.58 -6.57
CA TYR A 169 12.78 1.55 -5.12
C TYR A 169 14.15 1.27 -4.49
N GLN A 170 15.22 1.10 -5.28
CA GLN A 170 16.54 0.78 -4.73
C GLN A 170 17.00 1.80 -3.67
N SER A 171 16.79 3.09 -3.92
CA SER A 171 17.15 4.16 -2.98
C SER A 171 16.35 4.07 -1.68
N TRP A 172 15.07 3.69 -1.75
CA TRP A 172 14.21 3.54 -0.56
C TRP A 172 14.61 2.30 0.25
N GLU A 173 14.95 1.19 -0.43
CA GLU A 173 15.37 -0.06 0.22
C GLU A 173 16.75 0.06 0.88
N GLN A 174 17.66 0.86 0.31
CA GLN A 174 18.96 1.13 0.93
C GLN A 174 18.85 2.12 2.09
N ASN A 175 17.80 2.94 2.14
CA ASN A 175 17.60 4.02 3.12
C ASN A 175 16.28 3.87 3.90
N LYS A 176 15.96 2.65 4.34
CA LYS A 176 14.65 2.32 4.95
C LYS A 176 14.26 3.25 6.09
N THR A 177 15.21 3.58 6.97
CA THR A 177 14.96 4.43 8.13
C THR A 177 14.55 5.84 7.71
N GLN A 178 15.23 6.41 6.71
CA GLN A 178 14.95 7.75 6.20
C GLN A 178 13.67 7.80 5.38
N TYR A 179 13.39 6.76 4.60
CA TYR A 179 12.12 6.60 3.90
C TYR A 179 10.94 6.52 4.88
N VAL A 180 11.05 5.71 5.95
CA VAL A 180 10.02 5.63 7.00
C VAL A 180 9.88 6.97 7.74
N SER A 181 10.99 7.65 8.02
CA SER A 181 10.97 8.98 8.62
C SER A 181 10.22 9.99 7.72
N ALA A 182 10.41 9.92 6.40
CA ALA A 182 9.73 10.78 5.45
C ALA A 182 8.21 10.54 5.43
N ILE A 183 7.76 9.29 5.61
CA ILE A 183 6.34 8.98 5.78
C ILE A 183 5.80 9.60 7.08
N HIS A 184 6.53 9.47 8.19
CA HIS A 184 6.08 9.98 9.49
C HIS A 184 5.97 11.51 9.53
N GLU A 185 6.82 12.24 8.81
CA GLU A 185 6.70 13.70 8.59
C GLU A 185 5.35 14.10 7.97
N GLY A 186 4.74 13.18 7.21
CA GLY A 186 3.40 13.33 6.65
C GLY A 186 2.29 13.52 7.68
N VAL A 187 2.48 13.10 8.94
CA VAL A 187 1.52 13.36 10.03
C VAL A 187 1.31 14.87 10.24
N SER A 188 2.35 15.67 10.01
CA SER A 188 2.31 17.13 10.05
C SER A 188 2.03 17.75 8.67
N MET A 189 1.57 16.95 7.71
CA MET A 189 1.38 17.32 6.30
C MET A 189 2.67 17.82 5.63
N ASN A 190 3.85 17.40 6.11
CA ASN A 190 5.12 17.71 5.50
C ASN A 190 5.53 16.61 4.52
N TYR A 191 5.27 16.82 3.23
CA TYR A 191 5.57 15.84 2.18
C TYR A 191 6.92 16.07 1.49
N GLU A 192 7.65 17.15 1.78
CA GLU A 192 8.92 17.45 1.14
C GLU A 192 9.96 16.33 1.29
N PRO A 193 10.11 15.67 2.45
CA PRO A 193 10.98 14.51 2.58
C PRO A 193 10.61 13.36 1.64
N MET A 194 9.30 13.11 1.45
CA MET A 194 8.85 12.05 0.55
C MET A 194 9.02 12.46 -0.93
N LYS A 195 8.82 13.75 -1.27
CA LYS A 195 9.11 14.26 -2.61
C LYS A 195 10.57 14.05 -3.00
N HIS A 196 11.51 14.22 -2.07
CA HIS A 196 12.92 13.88 -2.31
C HIS A 196 13.07 12.41 -2.74
N TRP A 197 12.50 11.47 -1.97
CA TRP A 197 12.57 10.05 -2.27
C TRP A 197 11.89 9.66 -3.58
N VAL A 198 10.75 10.27 -3.91
CA VAL A 198 10.09 10.05 -5.21
C VAL A 198 10.97 10.55 -6.35
N ARG A 199 11.62 11.72 -6.20
CA ARG A 199 12.53 12.26 -7.23
C ARG A 199 13.71 11.32 -7.49
N GLU A 200 14.30 10.75 -6.44
CA GLU A 200 15.40 9.76 -6.58
C GLU A 200 14.94 8.46 -7.26
N ALA A 201 13.68 8.07 -7.09
CA ALA A 201 13.11 6.85 -7.65
C ALA A 201 12.56 7.04 -9.08
N LEU A 202 12.27 8.27 -9.49
CA LEU A 202 11.65 8.57 -10.76
C LEU A 202 12.69 8.45 -11.89
N ARG A 203 12.50 7.47 -12.77
CA ARG A 203 13.39 7.24 -13.91
C ARG A 203 12.80 7.84 -15.19
N ARG A 204 13.58 8.71 -15.84
CA ARG A 204 13.40 9.00 -17.27
C ARG A 204 14.11 7.94 -18.10
N ASP A 205 13.64 7.75 -19.33
CA ASP A 205 14.21 6.78 -20.28
C ASP A 205 15.73 6.84 -20.41
#